data_AF-A0A8B8IQP6-F1
#
_entry.id   AF-A0A8B8IQP6-F1
#
_cell.length_a   1.000
_cell.length_b   1.000
_cell.length_c   1.000
_cell.angle_alpha   90.00
_cell.angle_beta   90.00
_cell.angle_gamma   90.00
#
_symmetry.space_group_name_H-M   'P 1'
#
loop_
_entity.id
_entity.type
_entity.pdbx_description
1 polymer ?
#
loop_
_entity_poly.entity_id
_entity_poly.type
_entity_poly.pdbx_seq_one_letter_code
_entity_poly.pdbx_strand_id
1 'polypeptide(L)'
;MSCEIVIRQARTEDLQQRMELVCRAYSGYFWDAFIFFFFQELTLECCVLAAAVLFIFCGISATTCLVLLPIAAVVVAVTVVCVHHALAYKQSQSLHQEIIGIVAEVRGGLLLTPRSERVPIHIQLVAEKHSAYSQVIGTISISEFWGPNNRGWLHAMVVHPEWRGRGVARALAGAARRAAAARGLEALEAALS
;
A
#
# COMPACT_ATOMS: atom_id res chain seq x y z
N MET A 1 -15.68 26.21 -5.83
CA MET A 1 -16.21 25.12 -4.97
C MET A 1 -15.04 24.56 -4.20
N SER A 2 -15.09 24.63 -2.86
CA SER A 2 -14.00 24.22 -2.00
C SER A 2 -13.97 22.71 -1.86
N CYS A 3 -12.81 22.12 -2.13
CA CYS A 3 -12.51 20.76 -1.76
C CYS A 3 -12.11 20.76 -0.28
N GLU A 4 -12.57 19.79 0.50
CA GLU A 4 -12.16 19.57 1.89
C GLU A 4 -11.83 18.10 2.12
N ILE A 5 -10.97 17.83 3.08
CA ILE A 5 -10.64 16.46 3.50
C ILE A 5 -11.21 16.27 4.89
N VAL A 6 -12.07 15.28 5.05
CA VAL A 6 -12.66 14.90 6.33
C VAL A 6 -12.07 13.57 6.77
N ILE A 7 -11.47 13.55 7.95
CA ILE A 7 -10.98 12.34 8.59
C ILE A 7 -12.02 11.84 9.56
N ARG A 8 -12.52 10.62 9.31
CA ARG A 8 -13.60 10.01 10.07
C ARG A 8 -13.34 8.53 10.35
N GLN A 9 -14.10 7.97 11.29
CA GLN A 9 -14.10 6.53 11.49
C GLN A 9 -14.58 5.80 10.23
N ALA A 10 -13.95 4.67 9.93
CA ALA A 10 -14.31 3.83 8.80
C ALA A 10 -15.67 3.17 9.03
N ARG A 11 -16.44 3.06 7.95
CA ARG A 11 -17.72 2.33 7.92
C ARG A 11 -17.53 1.01 7.20
N THR A 12 -18.48 0.10 7.39
CA THR A 12 -18.51 -1.18 6.68
C THR A 12 -18.60 -0.99 5.16
N GLU A 13 -19.30 0.05 4.70
CA GLU A 13 -19.40 0.41 3.27
C GLU A 13 -18.05 0.83 2.65
N ASP A 14 -17.13 1.36 3.46
CA ASP A 14 -15.82 1.80 2.97
C ASP A 14 -14.84 0.63 2.76
N LEU A 15 -15.15 -0.57 3.27
CA LEU A 15 -14.21 -1.69 3.32
C LEU A 15 -13.68 -2.05 1.93
N GLN A 16 -14.55 -2.14 0.93
CA GLN A 16 -14.16 -2.46 -0.44
C GLN A 16 -13.23 -1.38 -1.03
N GLN A 17 -13.58 -0.10 -0.86
CA GLN A 17 -12.75 1.01 -1.35
C GLN A 17 -11.38 1.05 -0.66
N ARG A 18 -11.33 0.74 0.64
CA ARG A 18 -10.09 0.69 1.41
C ARG A 18 -9.19 -0.48 1.01
N MET A 19 -9.78 -1.67 0.81
CA MET A 19 -9.07 -2.84 0.30
C MET A 19 -8.43 -2.54 -1.05
N GLU A 20 -9.20 -1.91 -1.96
CA GLU A 20 -8.70 -1.52 -3.27
C GLU A 20 -7.56 -0.48 -3.16
N LEU A 21 -7.73 0.53 -2.29
CA LEU A 21 -6.69 1.54 -2.03
C LEU A 21 -5.38 0.89 -1.54
N VAL A 22 -5.47 -0.05 -0.60
CA VAL A 22 -4.31 -0.82 -0.10
C VAL A 22 -3.69 -1.64 -1.22
N CYS A 23 -4.48 -2.42 -1.96
CA CYS A 23 -3.98 -3.21 -3.08
C CYS A 23 -3.23 -2.37 -4.11
N ARG A 24 -3.83 -1.26 -4.56
CA ARG A 24 -3.21 -0.33 -5.53
C ARG A 24 -1.91 0.26 -5.00
N ALA A 25 -1.83 0.56 -3.70
CA ALA A 25 -0.61 1.10 -3.12
C ALA A 25 0.55 0.10 -3.12
N TYR A 26 0.29 -1.18 -2.86
CA TYR A 26 1.33 -2.22 -2.94
C TYR A 26 1.72 -2.56 -4.38
N SER A 27 0.75 -2.64 -5.30
CA SER A 27 1.04 -2.90 -6.72
C SER A 27 1.79 -1.76 -7.41
N GLY A 28 1.77 -0.54 -6.84
CA GLY A 28 2.45 0.63 -7.40
C GLY A 28 3.98 0.53 -7.45
N TYR A 29 4.60 -0.36 -6.68
CA TYR A 29 6.06 -0.52 -6.58
C TYR A 29 6.64 -1.61 -7.50
N PHE A 30 5.86 -2.07 -8.48
CA PHE A 30 6.27 -3.15 -9.39
C PHE A 30 7.62 -2.89 -10.07
N TRP A 31 7.83 -1.71 -10.63
CA TRP A 31 9.05 -1.38 -11.37
C TRP A 31 10.29 -1.34 -10.47
N ASP A 32 10.15 -0.75 -9.28
CA ASP A 32 11.24 -0.67 -8.31
C ASP A 32 11.68 -2.08 -7.88
N ALA A 33 10.71 -2.95 -7.58
CA ALA A 33 10.99 -4.33 -7.24
C ALA A 33 11.58 -5.12 -8.42
N PHE A 34 11.04 -4.96 -9.64
CA PHE A 34 11.56 -5.61 -10.83
C PHE A 34 13.03 -5.26 -11.06
N ILE A 35 13.38 -3.97 -11.03
CA ILE A 35 14.77 -3.52 -11.21
C ILE A 35 15.65 -4.10 -10.11
N PHE A 36 15.21 -4.03 -8.85
CA PHE A 36 15.95 -4.57 -7.71
C PHE A 36 16.26 -6.07 -7.85
N PHE A 37 15.25 -6.89 -8.18
CA PHE A 37 15.41 -8.35 -8.29
C PHE A 37 16.12 -8.79 -9.57
N PHE A 38 15.94 -8.06 -10.68
CA PHE A 38 16.58 -8.38 -11.95
C PHE A 38 18.09 -8.12 -11.90
N PHE A 39 18.51 -7.00 -11.30
CA PHE A 39 19.92 -6.65 -11.12
C PHE A 39 20.54 -7.22 -9.84
N GLN A 40 19.84 -8.09 -9.13
CA GLN A 40 20.39 -8.78 -7.98
C GLN A 40 21.52 -9.70 -8.43
N GLU A 41 22.64 -9.69 -7.69
CA GLU A 41 23.84 -10.49 -7.96
C GLU A 41 23.50 -11.96 -8.24
N LEU A 42 22.67 -12.56 -7.39
CA LEU A 42 22.20 -13.94 -7.54
C LEU A 42 21.52 -14.20 -8.90
N THR A 43 20.66 -13.29 -9.37
CA THR A 43 19.95 -13.45 -10.65
C THR A 43 20.94 -13.44 -11.82
N LEU A 44 21.91 -12.54 -11.78
CA LEU A 44 22.95 -12.42 -12.81
C LEU A 44 23.89 -13.62 -12.79
N GLU A 45 24.31 -14.07 -11.61
CA GLU A 45 25.13 -15.28 -11.43
C GLU A 45 24.41 -16.53 -11.96
N CYS A 46 23.12 -16.70 -11.63
CA CYS A 46 22.31 -17.78 -12.19
C CYS A 46 22.25 -17.74 -13.72
N CYS A 47 22.15 -16.55 -14.31
CA CYS A 47 22.17 -16.38 -15.77
C CYS A 47 23.53 -16.81 -16.35
N VAL A 48 24.64 -16.36 -15.76
CA VAL A 48 25.99 -16.73 -16.23
C VAL A 48 26.23 -18.23 -16.10
N LEU A 49 25.85 -18.82 -14.97
CA LEU A 49 25.98 -20.26 -14.72
C LEU A 49 25.15 -21.08 -15.73
N ALA A 50 23.88 -20.73 -15.94
CA ALA A 50 23.02 -21.43 -16.88
C ALA A 50 23.50 -21.27 -18.33
N ALA A 51 23.99 -20.09 -18.72
CA ALA A 51 24.60 -19.88 -20.03
C ALA A 51 25.85 -20.76 -20.22
N ALA A 52 26.72 -20.87 -19.21
CA ALA A 52 27.90 -21.72 -19.25
C ALA A 52 27.54 -23.20 -19.39
N VAL A 53 26.53 -23.67 -18.64
CA VAL A 53 26.04 -25.05 -18.74
C VAL A 53 25.50 -25.36 -20.14
N LEU A 54 24.65 -24.48 -20.69
CA LEU A 54 24.07 -24.63 -22.03
C LEU A 54 25.14 -24.60 -23.13
N PHE A 55 26.16 -23.75 -22.98
CA PHE A 55 27.26 -23.66 -23.94
C PHE A 55 28.15 -24.91 -23.92
N ILE A 56 28.60 -25.34 -22.73
CA ILE A 56 29.58 -26.44 -22.59
C ILE A 56 28.93 -27.81 -22.82
N PHE A 57 27.80 -28.08 -22.16
CA PHE A 57 27.19 -29.42 -22.16
C PHE A 57 26.18 -29.61 -23.29
N CYS A 58 25.43 -28.57 -23.65
CA CYS A 58 24.39 -28.66 -24.69
C CYS A 58 24.88 -28.18 -26.07
N GLY A 59 26.11 -27.67 -26.18
CA GLY A 59 26.69 -27.21 -27.44
C GLY A 59 25.94 -26.02 -28.08
N ILE A 60 25.17 -25.28 -27.29
CA ILE A 60 24.39 -24.13 -27.77
C ILE A 60 25.34 -22.99 -28.14
N SER A 61 25.06 -22.29 -29.24
CA SER A 61 25.89 -21.15 -29.67
C SER A 61 25.88 -20.01 -28.64
N ALA A 62 26.99 -19.30 -28.51
CA ALA A 62 27.10 -18.17 -27.57
C ALA A 62 26.03 -17.08 -27.83
N THR A 63 25.66 -16.85 -29.09
CA THR A 63 24.59 -15.92 -29.48
C THR A 63 23.21 -16.38 -28.99
N THR A 64 22.95 -17.68 -28.99
CA THR A 64 21.70 -18.23 -28.48
C THR A 64 21.64 -18.14 -26.95
N CYS A 65 22.77 -18.24 -26.24
CA CYS A 65 22.82 -18.03 -24.79
C CYS A 65 22.41 -16.61 -24.37
N LEU A 66 22.52 -15.60 -25.24
CA LEU A 66 22.02 -14.24 -24.94
C LEU A 66 20.50 -14.19 -24.77
N VAL A 67 19.75 -15.15 -25.32
CA VAL A 67 18.30 -15.28 -25.13
C VAL A 67 17.94 -15.62 -23.68
N LEU A 68 18.90 -16.07 -22.87
CA LEU A 68 18.68 -16.30 -21.45
C LEU A 68 18.35 -15.02 -20.69
N LEU A 69 18.89 -13.87 -21.09
CA LEU A 69 18.59 -12.57 -20.47
C LEU A 69 17.12 -12.16 -20.59
N PRO A 70 16.49 -12.13 -21.78
CA PRO A 70 15.06 -11.83 -21.88
C PRO A 70 14.20 -12.90 -21.20
N ILE A 71 14.60 -14.18 -21.20
CA ILE A 71 13.89 -15.23 -20.46
C ILE A 71 13.93 -14.93 -18.95
N ALA A 72 15.11 -14.62 -18.41
CA ALA A 72 15.27 -14.27 -17.00
C ALA A 72 14.44 -13.03 -16.64
N ALA A 73 14.42 -12.01 -17.52
CA ALA A 73 13.61 -10.82 -17.32
C ALA A 73 12.11 -11.16 -17.24
N VAL A 74 11.60 -12.03 -18.11
CA VAL A 74 10.21 -12.49 -18.07
C VAL A 74 9.92 -13.27 -16.79
N VAL A 75 10.80 -14.19 -16.40
CA VAL A 75 10.65 -14.98 -15.16
C VAL A 75 10.58 -14.06 -13.95
N VAL A 76 11.55 -13.14 -13.81
CA VAL A 76 11.57 -12.16 -12.71
C VAL A 76 10.31 -11.31 -12.71
N ALA A 77 9.89 -10.78 -13.88
CA ALA A 77 8.66 -9.99 -13.98
C ALA A 77 7.43 -10.77 -13.49
N VAL A 78 7.26 -12.02 -13.93
CA VAL A 78 6.14 -12.88 -13.49
C VAL A 78 6.21 -13.15 -11.99
N THR A 79 7.39 -13.48 -11.46
CA THR A 79 7.56 -13.70 -10.01
C THR A 79 7.22 -12.45 -9.22
N VAL A 80 7.68 -11.28 -9.65
CA VAL A 80 7.39 -10.00 -8.99
C VAL A 80 5.89 -9.70 -9.01
N VAL A 81 5.22 -9.87 -10.16
CA VAL A 81 3.76 -9.72 -10.28
C VAL A 81 3.04 -10.64 -9.29
N CYS A 82 3.34 -11.94 -9.32
CA CYS A 82 2.69 -12.93 -8.46
C CYS A 82 2.89 -12.63 -6.97
N VAL A 83 4.13 -12.34 -6.55
CA VAL A 83 4.45 -12.03 -5.15
C VAL A 83 3.79 -10.73 -4.71
N HIS A 84 3.83 -9.67 -5.52
CA HIS A 84 3.18 -8.39 -5.18
C HIS A 84 1.67 -8.54 -5.08
N HIS A 85 1.03 -9.27 -6.00
CA HIS A 85 -0.40 -9.55 -5.90
C HIS A 85 -0.74 -10.35 -4.66
N ALA A 86 0.06 -11.38 -4.32
CA ALA A 86 -0.16 -12.17 -3.12
C ALA A 86 -0.01 -11.33 -1.84
N LEU A 87 1.02 -10.47 -1.77
CA LEU A 87 1.24 -9.56 -0.64
C LEU A 87 0.13 -8.51 -0.53
N ALA A 88 -0.24 -7.86 -1.64
CA ALA A 88 -1.33 -6.90 -1.70
C ALA A 88 -2.65 -7.51 -1.23
N TYR A 89 -2.96 -8.73 -1.71
CA TYR A 89 -4.16 -9.45 -1.31
C TYR A 89 -4.14 -9.81 0.17
N LYS A 90 -3.04 -10.39 0.67
CA LYS A 90 -2.85 -10.70 2.10
C LYS A 90 -3.03 -9.45 2.97
N GLN A 91 -2.47 -8.31 2.55
CA GLN A 91 -2.58 -7.07 3.30
C GLN A 91 -4.00 -6.50 3.27
N SER A 92 -4.69 -6.55 2.13
CA SER A 92 -6.09 -6.14 2.05
C SER A 92 -7.01 -6.99 2.94
N GLN A 93 -6.73 -8.30 3.06
CA GLN A 93 -7.49 -9.18 3.93
C GLN A 93 -7.30 -8.85 5.41
N SER A 94 -6.11 -8.40 5.82
CA SER A 94 -5.83 -8.00 7.20
C SER A 94 -6.76 -6.88 7.72
N LEU A 95 -7.38 -6.10 6.82
CA LEU A 95 -8.37 -5.07 7.18
C LEU A 95 -9.60 -5.65 7.89
N HIS A 96 -9.92 -6.93 7.72
CA HIS A 96 -11.04 -7.57 8.42
C HIS A 96 -10.75 -7.79 9.92
N GLN A 97 -9.48 -7.80 10.31
CA GLN A 97 -9.04 -8.02 11.70
C GLN A 97 -8.83 -6.71 12.48
N GLU A 98 -9.25 -5.58 11.91
CA GLU A 98 -9.03 -4.28 12.54
C GLU A 98 -9.95 -4.05 13.73
N ILE A 99 -9.40 -3.46 14.79
CA ILE A 99 -10.18 -2.96 15.94
C ILE A 99 -10.59 -1.50 15.74
N ILE A 100 -9.79 -0.73 14.99
CA ILE A 100 -10.03 0.68 14.68
C ILE A 100 -9.64 0.92 13.21
N GLY A 101 -10.63 1.27 12.39
CA GLY A 101 -10.42 1.78 11.03
C GLY A 101 -10.73 3.27 10.96
N ILE A 102 -9.87 4.06 10.31
CA ILE A 102 -10.09 5.49 10.04
C ILE A 102 -9.80 5.75 8.57
N VAL A 103 -10.65 6.57 7.95
CA VAL A 103 -10.53 6.96 6.56
C VAL A 103 -10.37 8.46 6.41
N ALA A 104 -9.61 8.86 5.39
CA ALA A 104 -9.60 10.21 4.88
C ALA A 104 -10.51 10.23 3.66
N GLU A 105 -11.60 10.97 3.78
CA GLU A 105 -12.61 11.17 2.74
C GLU A 105 -12.43 12.57 2.17
N VAL A 106 -12.25 12.68 0.86
CA VAL A 106 -12.34 13.98 0.20
C VAL A 106 -13.81 14.28 -0.09
N ARG A 107 -14.25 15.50 0.22
CA ARG A 107 -15.58 16.02 -0.11
C ARG A 107 -15.41 17.25 -1.01
N GLY A 108 -16.19 17.33 -2.09
CA GLY A 108 -16.07 18.41 -3.06
C GLY A 108 -17.11 18.35 -4.17
N GLY A 109 -16.95 19.18 -5.21
CA GLY A 109 -17.80 19.13 -6.40
C GLY A 109 -17.42 18.01 -7.38
N LEU A 110 -18.16 17.89 -8.49
CA LEU A 110 -18.10 16.83 -9.51
C LEU A 110 -16.69 16.46 -10.06
N LEU A 111 -15.70 17.34 -9.87
CA LEU A 111 -14.31 17.12 -10.25
C LEU A 111 -13.41 17.26 -9.02
N LEU A 112 -13.14 16.12 -8.37
CA LEU A 112 -12.23 15.99 -7.23
C LEU A 112 -10.77 16.00 -7.71
N THR A 113 -10.38 16.98 -8.52
CA THR A 113 -9.00 17.14 -8.94
C THR A 113 -8.27 17.98 -7.90
N PRO A 114 -7.11 17.53 -7.39
CA PRO A 114 -6.42 18.20 -6.30
C PRO A 114 -5.64 19.42 -6.82
N ARG A 115 -6.39 20.44 -7.28
CA ARG A 115 -5.88 21.64 -7.98
C ARG A 115 -5.32 22.71 -7.04
N SER A 116 -5.55 22.58 -5.73
CA SER A 116 -5.04 23.51 -4.70
C SER A 116 -3.99 22.82 -3.83
N GLU A 117 -2.86 23.50 -3.58
CA GLU A 117 -1.80 23.02 -2.68
C GLU A 117 -2.26 22.91 -1.22
N ARG A 118 -3.27 23.68 -0.82
CA ARG A 118 -3.78 23.71 0.56
C ARG A 118 -5.25 23.36 0.55
N VAL A 119 -5.54 22.10 0.88
CA VAL A 119 -6.89 21.60 1.10
C VAL A 119 -7.12 21.54 2.61
N PRO A 120 -8.17 22.18 3.16
CA PRO A 120 -8.43 22.13 4.59
C PRO A 120 -8.72 20.70 5.03
N ILE A 121 -8.10 20.29 6.14
CA ILE A 121 -8.27 18.97 6.74
C ILE A 121 -9.06 19.11 8.04
N HIS A 122 -10.26 18.56 8.07
CA HIS A 122 -11.14 18.51 9.23
C HIS A 122 -11.10 17.11 9.83
N ILE A 123 -10.96 17.00 11.15
CA ILE A 123 -10.97 15.72 11.83
C ILE A 123 -12.27 15.58 12.60
N GLN A 124 -13.15 14.71 12.11
CA GLN A 124 -14.47 14.44 12.66
C GLN A 124 -14.59 12.92 12.86
N LEU A 125 -14.20 12.45 14.04
CA LEU A 125 -14.22 11.02 14.36
C LEU A 125 -15.65 10.43 14.38
N VAL A 126 -16.66 11.27 14.60
CA VAL A 126 -18.08 10.90 14.52
C VAL A 126 -18.55 11.02 13.08
N ALA A 127 -19.13 9.94 12.55
CA ALA A 127 -19.56 9.89 11.16
C ALA A 127 -20.77 10.81 10.90
N GLU A 128 -20.57 11.89 10.15
CA GLU A 128 -21.67 12.66 9.54
C GLU A 128 -22.17 12.02 8.23
N LYS A 129 -23.40 12.33 7.83
CA LYS A 129 -24.06 11.78 6.63
C LYS A 129 -23.18 11.92 5.38
N HIS A 130 -23.22 10.91 4.50
CA HIS A 130 -22.47 10.88 3.24
C HIS A 130 -22.79 12.14 2.42
N SER A 131 -21.76 12.85 1.95
CA SER A 131 -21.94 13.88 0.92
C SER A 131 -22.15 13.19 -0.42
N ALA A 132 -22.99 13.71 -1.30
CA ALA A 132 -23.26 13.10 -2.61
C ALA A 132 -22.02 12.94 -3.50
N TYR A 133 -20.93 13.66 -3.20
CA TYR A 133 -19.67 13.62 -3.91
C TYR A 133 -18.51 13.46 -2.93
N SER A 134 -18.24 12.21 -2.56
CA SER A 134 -17.11 11.89 -1.70
C SER A 134 -16.35 10.65 -2.17
N GLN A 135 -15.06 10.62 -1.85
CA GLN A 135 -14.16 9.53 -2.22
C GLN A 135 -13.17 9.27 -1.09
N VAL A 136 -12.93 7.99 -0.76
CA VAL A 136 -11.87 7.62 0.18
C VAL A 136 -10.52 7.78 -0.50
N ILE A 137 -9.69 8.68 0.03
CA ILE A 137 -8.35 9.02 -0.47
C ILE A 137 -7.24 8.49 0.44
N GLY A 138 -7.58 7.98 1.62
CA GLY A 138 -6.62 7.41 2.55
C GLY A 138 -7.28 6.55 3.62
N THR A 139 -6.52 5.62 4.17
CA THR A 139 -6.96 4.74 5.26
C THR A 139 -5.83 4.50 6.24
N ILE A 140 -6.18 4.32 7.50
CA ILE A 140 -5.32 3.78 8.54
C ILE A 140 -6.10 2.75 9.34
N SER A 141 -5.48 1.60 9.58
CA SER A 141 -6.07 0.45 10.27
C SER A 141 -5.17 -0.02 11.39
N ILE A 142 -5.78 -0.21 12.55
CA ILE A 142 -5.14 -0.68 13.76
C ILE A 142 -5.80 -2.01 14.15
N SER A 143 -4.99 -3.03 14.40
CA SER A 143 -5.37 -4.29 15.00
C SER A 143 -4.88 -4.35 16.45
N GLU A 144 -5.38 -5.30 17.22
CA GLU A 144 -4.87 -5.56 18.57
C GLU A 144 -3.46 -6.17 18.49
N PHE A 145 -2.53 -5.66 19.30
CA PHE A 145 -1.21 -6.26 19.42
C PHE A 145 -1.25 -7.36 20.49
N TRP A 146 -0.89 -8.59 20.11
CA TRP A 146 -0.86 -9.72 21.02
C TRP A 146 0.43 -9.66 21.85
N GLY A 147 0.35 -9.05 23.03
CA GLY A 147 1.49 -8.89 23.93
C GLY A 147 1.09 -8.44 25.35
N PRO A 148 2.06 -8.34 26.28
CA PRO A 148 1.80 -8.09 27.69
C PRO A 148 1.30 -6.66 28.04
N ASN A 149 0.99 -5.82 27.04
CA ASN A 149 0.50 -4.45 27.23
C ASN A 149 -0.63 -4.17 26.23
N ASN A 150 -1.57 -3.31 26.61
CA ASN A 150 -2.71 -2.92 25.76
C ASN A 150 -2.26 -2.00 24.61
N ARG A 151 -1.59 -2.56 23.61
CA ARG A 151 -0.99 -1.84 22.48
C ARG A 151 -1.78 -2.11 21.19
N GLY A 152 -1.81 -1.12 20.31
CA GLY A 152 -2.35 -1.27 18.96
C GLY A 152 -1.24 -1.49 17.94
N TRP A 153 -1.48 -2.38 16.99
CA TRP A 153 -0.61 -2.60 15.84
C TRP A 153 -1.18 -1.90 14.61
N LEU A 154 -0.48 -0.91 14.09
CA LEU A 154 -0.81 -0.24 12.84
C LEU A 154 -0.30 -1.11 11.69
N HIS A 155 -1.21 -1.83 11.05
CA HIS A 155 -0.86 -2.74 9.95
C HIS A 155 -1.09 -2.13 8.56
N ALA A 156 -2.03 -1.21 8.40
CA ALA A 156 -2.24 -0.57 7.09
C ALA A 156 -2.34 0.95 7.24
N MET A 157 -1.51 1.67 6.50
CA MET A 157 -1.61 3.12 6.36
C MET A 157 -1.28 3.50 4.92
N VAL A 158 -2.28 4.00 4.21
CA VAL A 158 -2.17 4.28 2.78
C VAL A 158 -2.84 5.60 2.47
N VAL A 159 -2.18 6.40 1.62
CA VAL A 159 -2.74 7.62 1.03
C VAL A 159 -2.61 7.50 -0.48
N HIS A 160 -3.69 7.83 -1.19
CA HIS A 160 -3.75 7.86 -2.63
C HIS A 160 -2.61 8.71 -3.21
N PRO A 161 -1.89 8.28 -4.26
CA PRO A 161 -0.71 8.97 -4.78
C PRO A 161 -0.89 10.47 -5.03
N GLU A 162 -2.02 10.87 -5.61
CA GLU A 162 -2.34 12.27 -5.91
C GLU A 162 -2.53 13.17 -4.67
N TRP A 163 -2.77 12.55 -3.51
CA TRP A 163 -3.03 13.20 -2.23
C TRP A 163 -1.82 13.14 -1.27
N ARG A 164 -0.70 12.53 -1.70
CA ARG A 164 0.56 12.49 -0.93
C ARG A 164 1.19 13.89 -0.85
N GLY A 165 2.04 14.11 0.16
CA GLY A 165 2.71 15.41 0.40
C GLY A 165 1.82 16.52 0.98
N ARG A 166 0.51 16.27 1.18
CA ARG A 166 -0.47 17.28 1.64
C ARG A 166 -0.82 17.19 3.13
N GLY A 167 -0.08 16.40 3.91
CA GLY A 167 -0.34 16.22 5.34
C GLY A 167 -1.48 15.26 5.70
N VAL A 168 -2.14 14.61 4.73
CA VAL A 168 -3.23 13.62 4.96
C VAL A 168 -2.76 12.49 5.88
N ALA A 169 -1.59 11.92 5.59
CA ALA A 169 -0.96 10.86 6.38
C ALA A 169 -0.77 11.27 7.85
N ARG A 170 -0.25 12.49 8.09
CA ARG A 170 -0.04 13.02 9.44
C ARG A 170 -1.36 13.20 10.18
N ALA A 171 -2.38 13.69 9.48
CA ALA A 171 -3.68 13.90 10.08
C ALA A 171 -4.40 12.58 10.40
N LEU A 172 -4.28 11.56 9.52
CA LEU A 172 -4.74 10.19 9.76
C LEU A 172 -4.07 9.59 11.00
N ALA A 173 -2.74 9.65 11.08
CA ALA A 173 -1.99 9.16 12.25
C ALA A 173 -2.41 9.87 13.54
N GLY A 174 -2.60 11.19 13.49
CA GLY A 174 -3.09 11.96 14.63
C GLY A 174 -4.50 11.56 15.08
N ALA A 175 -5.41 11.28 14.13
CA ALA A 175 -6.75 10.79 14.41
C ALA A 175 -6.72 9.37 15.00
N ALA A 176 -5.90 8.48 14.43
CA ALA A 176 -5.69 7.12 14.89
C ALA A 176 -5.17 7.06 16.32
N ARG A 177 -4.19 7.90 16.66
CA ARG A 177 -3.70 8.02 18.04
C ARG A 177 -4.80 8.43 19.02
N ARG A 178 -5.66 9.39 18.65
CA ARG A 178 -6.78 9.82 19.52
C ARG A 178 -7.83 8.72 19.67
N ALA A 179 -8.18 8.03 18.58
CA ALA A 179 -9.12 6.91 18.63
C ALA A 179 -8.58 5.74 19.47
N ALA A 180 -7.28 5.44 19.33
CA ALA A 180 -6.59 4.42 20.12
C ALA A 180 -6.59 4.75 21.61
N ALA A 181 -6.22 5.98 21.98
CA ALA A 181 -6.25 6.44 23.36
C ALA A 181 -7.67 6.40 23.96
N ALA A 182 -8.69 6.77 23.19
CA ALA A 182 -10.10 6.69 23.62
C ALA A 182 -10.56 5.25 23.87
N ARG A 183 -9.93 4.26 23.23
CA ARG A 183 -10.16 2.82 23.43
C ARG A 183 -9.30 2.23 24.56
N GLY A 184 -8.45 3.03 25.20
CA GLY A 184 -7.56 2.61 26.29
C GLY A 184 -6.24 1.98 25.82
N LEU A 185 -5.88 2.10 24.54
CA LEU A 185 -4.58 1.64 24.05
C LEU A 185 -3.48 2.59 24.53
N GLU A 186 -2.42 2.03 25.12
CA GLU A 186 -1.31 2.78 25.70
C GLU A 186 -0.33 3.30 24.64
N ALA A 187 -0.13 2.52 23.58
CA ALA A 187 0.78 2.85 22.49
C ALA A 187 0.30 2.27 21.16
N LEU A 188 0.78 2.87 20.08
CA LEU A 188 0.64 2.34 18.73
C LEU A 188 2.02 1.97 18.20
N GLU A 189 2.16 0.73 17.74
CA GLU A 189 3.36 0.21 17.12
C GLU A 189 3.15 0.02 15.62
N ALA A 190 4.20 0.18 14.84
CA ALA A 190 4.20 -0.01 13.39
C ALA A 190 5.57 -0.54 12.96
N ALA A 191 5.58 -1.41 11.95
CA ALA A 191 6.81 -1.71 11.22
C ALA A 191 7.04 -0.64 10.15
N LEU A 192 8.28 -0.14 10.04
CA LEU A 192 8.74 0.53 8.83
C LEU A 192 8.96 -0.55 7.77
N SER A 193 8.12 -0.55 6.74
CA SER A 193 8.29 -1.36 5.53
C SER A 193 9.11 -0.60 4.50
#